data_AF-A0A3M1Q7L0-F1
#
_entry.id   AF-A0A3M1Q7L0-F1
#
_cell.length_a   1.000
_cell.length_b   1.000
_cell.length_c   1.000
_cell.angle_alpha   90.00
_cell.angle_beta   90.00
_cell.angle_gamma   90.00
#
_symmetry.space_group_name_H-M   'P 1'
#
loop_
_entity.id
_entity.type
_entity.pdbx_description
1 polymer ?
#
loop_
_entity_poly.entity_id
_entity_poly.type
_entity_poly.pdbx_seq_one_letter_code
_entity_poly.pdbx_strand_id
1 'polypeptide(L)'
;MRIWHFVTGWLDTPVGAVPQVATRLRWQDHAGAILMRWGIGRDRYAIAPGLYAVGNPNPESEVLVTANYKLSFDHLRRHLAGRDLWILVLDTKGINVWCAAGKGTFGTDELVRRIRTSRLEELVSHRRLVLPQLGAPGVAAHKVKEQTGFRVSYGPVYAADLPAFLDAGLKATDSMRRVRFTLWDRLVLTPVELTGLGKSTLLALLALVVLSGIGPDIYSLERLWTRGMAALGLFLVGLVCGAVITPILLPWLPGRPFAIRGALVGLAAGLGLSAWLTPP
;
A
#
# COMPACT_ATOMS: atom_id res chain seq x y z
N MET A 1 23.86 -4.43 -3.13
CA MET A 1 22.77 -3.59 -2.57
C MET A 1 22.75 -2.28 -3.35
N ARG A 2 21.60 -1.87 -3.91
CA ARG A 2 21.52 -0.65 -4.74
C ARG A 2 21.40 0.58 -3.84
N ILE A 3 22.33 1.53 -3.95
CA ILE A 3 22.19 2.84 -3.33
C ILE A 3 21.12 3.62 -4.12
N TRP A 4 20.12 4.14 -3.42
CA TRP A 4 19.06 4.92 -4.02
C TRP A 4 19.47 6.37 -4.19
N HIS A 5 18.94 7.04 -5.22
CA HIS A 5 19.27 8.44 -5.55
C HIS A 5 18.87 9.45 -4.48
N PHE A 6 18.03 9.07 -3.52
CA PHE A 6 17.65 9.91 -2.39
C PHE A 6 18.66 9.86 -1.25
N VAL A 7 19.65 8.95 -1.28
CA VAL A 7 20.75 8.96 -0.31
C VAL A 7 21.71 10.07 -0.71
N THR A 8 21.85 11.08 0.15
CA THR A 8 22.65 12.29 -0.14
C THR A 8 24.02 12.28 0.52
N GLY A 9 24.21 11.42 1.52
CA GLY A 9 25.45 11.33 2.28
C GLY A 9 25.36 10.25 3.34
N TRP A 10 26.35 10.24 4.23
CA TRP A 10 26.43 9.35 5.38
C TRP A 10 26.79 10.16 6.61
N LEU A 11 26.15 9.88 7.73
CA LEU A 11 26.47 10.44 9.02
C LEU A 11 27.28 9.43 9.81
N ASP A 12 28.40 9.85 10.36
CA ASP A 12 29.15 9.04 11.31
C ASP A 12 28.44 9.09 12.67
N THR A 13 28.08 7.91 13.16
CA THR A 13 27.37 7.75 14.44
C THR A 13 28.09 6.72 15.31
N PRO A 14 27.79 6.65 16.61
CA PRO A 14 28.34 5.60 17.49
C PRO A 14 28.07 4.17 16.97
N VAL A 15 27.02 3.99 16.17
CA VAL A 15 26.63 2.68 15.61
C VAL A 15 27.16 2.45 14.18
N GLY A 16 28.03 3.33 13.68
CA GLY A 16 28.62 3.29 12.35
C GLY A 16 28.03 4.34 11.40
N ALA A 17 28.37 4.23 10.10
CA ALA A 17 27.89 5.14 9.08
C ALA A 17 26.39 4.90 8.78
N VAL A 18 25.55 5.94 8.95
CA VAL A 18 24.12 5.89 8.68
C VAL A 18 23.78 6.71 7.43
N PRO A 19 23.06 6.15 6.44
CA PRO A 19 22.72 6.89 5.22
C PRO A 19 21.77 8.04 5.52
N GLN A 20 22.15 9.24 5.08
CA GLN A 20 21.30 10.44 5.14
C GLN A 20 20.44 10.51 3.88
N VAL A 21 19.14 10.79 4.05
CA VAL A 21 18.17 10.78 2.94
C VAL A 21 17.54 12.15 2.70
N ALA A 22 17.39 12.51 1.43
CA ALA A 22 16.63 13.67 1.01
C ALA A 22 15.13 13.48 1.27
N THR A 23 14.47 14.55 1.70
CA THR A 23 13.01 14.59 1.89
C THR A 23 12.28 14.93 0.60
N ARG A 24 12.86 15.79 -0.23
CA ARG A 24 12.30 16.14 -1.54
C ARG A 24 12.27 14.92 -2.46
N LEU A 25 11.10 14.63 -3.01
CA LEU A 25 10.94 13.60 -4.04
C LEU A 25 11.48 14.12 -5.38
N ARG A 26 12.17 13.25 -6.12
CA ARG A 26 12.60 13.51 -7.50
C ARG A 26 11.65 12.83 -8.47
N TRP A 27 11.76 13.16 -9.76
CA TRP A 27 10.90 12.58 -10.79
C TRP A 27 10.95 11.04 -10.80
N GLN A 28 12.10 10.42 -10.48
CA GLN A 28 12.25 8.97 -10.39
C GLN A 28 11.36 8.34 -9.31
N ASP A 29 11.10 9.08 -8.23
CA ASP A 29 10.21 8.65 -7.16
C ASP A 29 8.76 8.67 -7.62
N HIS A 30 8.37 9.74 -8.32
CA HIS A 30 7.03 9.88 -8.89
C HIS A 30 6.76 8.84 -9.99
N ALA A 31 7.71 8.65 -10.92
CA ALA A 31 7.62 7.63 -11.95
C ALA A 31 7.51 6.23 -11.32
N GLY A 32 8.34 5.93 -10.33
CA GLY A 32 8.26 4.67 -9.59
C GLY A 32 6.90 4.48 -8.90
N ALA A 33 6.36 5.50 -8.24
CA ALA A 33 5.04 5.46 -7.63
C ALA A 33 3.94 5.17 -8.66
N ILE A 34 3.99 5.78 -9.84
CA ILE A 34 3.07 5.52 -10.94
C ILE A 34 3.19 4.06 -11.39
N LEU A 35 4.41 3.57 -11.68
CA LEU A 35 4.63 2.16 -12.06
C LEU A 35 4.06 1.18 -11.03
N MET A 36 4.16 1.49 -9.73
CA MET A 36 3.57 0.67 -8.67
C MET A 36 2.05 0.63 -8.70
N ARG A 37 1.40 1.72 -9.15
CA ARG A 37 -0.05 1.76 -9.39
C ARG A 37 -0.43 0.94 -10.60
N TRP A 38 0.45 0.74 -11.57
CA TRP A 38 0.23 -0.14 -12.72
C TRP A 38 0.78 -1.57 -12.52
N GLY A 39 1.18 -1.94 -11.28
CA GLY A 39 1.70 -3.27 -10.98
C GLY A 39 3.10 -3.58 -11.55
N ILE A 40 3.76 -2.63 -12.21
CA ILE A 40 5.03 -2.86 -12.92
C ILE A 40 6.18 -2.85 -11.93
N GLY A 41 6.86 -3.98 -11.76
CA GLY A 41 8.05 -4.09 -10.88
C GLY A 41 7.74 -4.06 -9.38
N ARG A 42 6.46 -4.27 -9.01
CA ARG A 42 5.96 -4.15 -7.63
C ARG A 42 6.68 -5.03 -6.63
N ASP A 43 6.95 -6.28 -6.99
CA ASP A 43 7.55 -7.28 -6.10
C ASP A 43 9.01 -6.99 -5.73
N ARG A 44 9.63 -6.03 -6.41
CA ARG A 44 11.04 -5.66 -6.21
C ARG A 44 11.21 -4.20 -5.78
N TYR A 45 10.13 -3.48 -5.50
CA TYR A 45 10.17 -2.05 -5.18
C TYR A 45 10.43 -1.80 -3.69
N ALA A 46 11.61 -2.18 -3.22
CA ALA A 46 12.01 -2.13 -1.82
C ALA A 46 13.37 -1.44 -1.61
N ILE A 47 13.55 -0.90 -0.41
CA ILE A 47 14.83 -0.35 0.07
C ILE A 47 15.47 -1.32 1.07
N ALA A 48 16.74 -1.10 1.40
CA ALA A 48 17.38 -1.91 2.42
C ALA A 48 16.76 -1.62 3.81
N PRO A 49 16.38 -2.65 4.58
CA PRO A 49 16.01 -2.46 5.97
C PRO A 49 17.19 -1.93 6.80
N GLY A 50 16.91 -1.15 7.84
CA GLY A 50 17.93 -0.55 8.68
C GLY A 50 17.65 0.90 9.02
N LEU A 51 18.67 1.56 9.55
CA LEU A 51 18.60 2.92 10.03
C LEU A 51 18.93 3.93 8.91
N TYR A 52 18.18 5.02 8.87
CA TYR A 52 18.39 6.15 7.97
C TYR A 52 18.24 7.46 8.76
N ALA A 53 18.88 8.53 8.29
CA ALA A 53 18.80 9.86 8.88
C ALA A 53 18.10 10.84 7.95
N VAL A 54 17.26 11.71 8.50
CA VAL A 54 16.76 12.92 7.84
C VAL A 54 17.35 14.12 8.55
N GLY A 55 17.94 15.05 7.80
CA GLY A 55 18.66 16.18 8.40
C GLY A 55 19.87 15.70 9.18
N ASN A 56 20.20 16.38 10.28
CA ASN A 56 21.31 16.06 11.17
C ASN A 56 20.79 15.66 12.57
N PRO A 57 20.17 14.47 12.69
CA PRO A 57 19.59 14.01 13.95
C PRO A 57 20.66 13.82 15.03
N ASN A 58 20.26 14.09 16.26
CA ASN A 58 21.08 13.96 17.46
C ASN A 58 20.50 12.87 18.38
N PRO A 59 21.09 12.60 19.57
CA PRO A 59 20.58 11.57 20.47
C PRO A 59 19.16 11.80 21.01
N GLU A 60 18.65 13.03 21.00
CA GLU A 60 17.28 13.37 21.42
C GLU A 60 16.27 13.33 20.26
N SER A 61 16.73 13.16 19.02
CA SER A 61 15.87 13.12 17.83
C SER A 61 14.95 11.90 17.83
N GLU A 62 13.66 12.12 17.55
CA GLU A 62 12.67 11.06 17.50
C GLU A 62 12.96 10.00 16.42
N VAL A 63 12.60 8.76 16.72
CA VAL A 63 12.79 7.60 15.83
C VAL A 63 11.46 7.20 15.21
N LEU A 64 11.34 7.38 13.90
CA LEU A 64 10.18 7.00 13.11
C LEU A 64 10.36 5.58 12.56
N VAL A 65 9.34 4.73 12.67
CA VAL A 65 9.39 3.36 12.14
C VAL A 65 8.56 3.24 10.86
N THR A 66 9.09 2.57 9.84
CA THR A 66 8.36 2.33 8.58
C THR A 66 8.72 1.01 7.93
N ALA A 67 8.03 0.68 6.83
CA ALA A 67 8.23 -0.53 6.04
C ALA A 67 9.30 -0.33 4.96
N ASN A 68 10.01 -1.40 4.57
CA ASN A 68 11.00 -1.33 3.48
C ASN A 68 10.40 -1.27 2.07
N TYR A 69 9.07 -1.26 1.93
CA TYR A 69 8.44 -0.92 0.67
C TYR A 69 8.76 0.54 0.31
N LYS A 70 9.47 0.76 -0.80
CA LYS A 70 10.02 2.09 -1.14
C LYS A 70 8.93 3.17 -1.20
N LEU A 71 7.73 2.83 -1.68
CA LEU A 71 6.63 3.79 -1.73
C LEU A 71 6.16 4.21 -0.32
N SER A 72 6.15 3.29 0.66
CA SER A 72 5.86 3.64 2.06
C SER A 72 6.95 4.56 2.64
N PHE A 73 8.21 4.27 2.34
CA PHE A 73 9.34 5.12 2.73
C PHE A 73 9.26 6.53 2.10
N ASP A 74 8.94 6.63 0.80
CA ASP A 74 8.79 7.91 0.09
C ASP A 74 7.61 8.74 0.64
N HIS A 75 6.48 8.08 0.95
CA HIS A 75 5.34 8.74 1.60
C HIS A 75 5.68 9.30 2.98
N LEU A 76 6.59 8.66 3.71
CA LEU A 76 7.10 9.16 4.98
C LEU A 76 8.05 10.34 4.75
N ARG A 77 9.18 10.13 4.05
CA ARG A 77 10.27 11.12 3.96
C ARG A 77 9.85 12.44 3.34
N ARG A 78 8.87 12.44 2.43
CA ARG A 78 8.38 13.67 1.78
C ARG A 78 7.79 14.70 2.74
N HIS A 79 7.40 14.25 3.93
CA HIS A 79 6.78 15.09 4.97
C HIS A 79 7.74 15.43 6.12
N LEU A 80 9.03 15.12 5.98
CA LEU A 80 10.03 15.33 7.02
C LEU A 80 10.97 16.52 6.73
N ALA A 81 10.63 17.36 5.75
CA ALA A 81 11.45 18.51 5.39
C ALA A 81 11.65 19.46 6.58
N GLY A 82 12.89 19.92 6.79
CA GLY A 82 13.25 20.82 7.88
C GLY A 82 13.28 20.17 9.27
N ARG A 83 13.35 18.83 9.35
CA ARG A 83 13.41 18.10 10.62
C ARG A 83 14.65 17.22 10.70
N ASP A 84 15.12 17.01 11.92
CA ASP A 84 16.27 16.16 12.24
C ASP A 84 15.77 14.90 12.96
N LEU A 85 15.62 13.80 12.20
CA LEU A 85 14.92 12.59 12.65
C LEU A 85 15.65 11.31 12.23
N TRP A 86 15.52 10.27 13.04
CA TRP A 86 15.93 8.92 12.68
C TRP A 86 14.76 8.17 12.05
N ILE A 87 15.04 7.33 11.04
CA ILE A 87 14.06 6.41 10.45
C ILE A 87 14.58 4.98 10.58
N LEU A 88 13.84 4.14 11.31
CA LEU A 88 14.07 2.71 11.40
C LEU A 88 13.16 1.97 10.41
N VAL A 89 13.76 1.40 9.36
CA VAL A 89 13.06 0.68 8.30
C VAL A 89 13.04 -0.81 8.60
N LEU A 90 11.85 -1.39 8.78
CA LEU A 90 11.65 -2.82 9.03
C LEU A 90 11.68 -3.61 7.72
N ASP A 91 12.13 -4.87 7.78
CA ASP A 91 12.09 -5.79 6.65
C ASP A 91 10.69 -6.39 6.45
N THR A 92 9.85 -5.68 5.71
CA THR A 92 8.50 -6.12 5.38
C THR A 92 8.43 -6.87 4.05
N LYS A 93 9.58 -7.32 3.51
CA LYS A 93 9.68 -8.00 2.20
C LYS A 93 9.08 -7.18 1.05
N GLY A 94 9.24 -5.86 1.10
CA GLY A 94 8.69 -4.95 0.08
C GLY A 94 7.17 -4.79 0.15
N ILE A 95 6.55 -5.08 1.29
CA ILE A 95 5.11 -4.90 1.50
C ILE A 95 4.86 -3.63 2.32
N ASN A 96 3.82 -2.86 1.97
CA ASN A 96 3.45 -1.65 2.70
C ASN A 96 3.13 -1.94 4.19
N VAL A 97 3.15 -0.91 5.03
CA VAL A 97 2.91 -1.00 6.48
C VAL A 97 1.65 -1.80 6.84
N TRP A 98 0.48 -1.46 6.28
CA TRP A 98 -0.79 -2.03 6.73
C TRP A 98 -0.92 -3.50 6.33
N CYS A 99 -0.61 -3.83 5.07
CA CYS A 99 -0.62 -5.21 4.61
C CYS A 99 0.44 -6.06 5.33
N ALA A 100 1.62 -5.49 5.59
CA ALA A 100 2.69 -6.17 6.30
C ALA A 100 2.35 -6.40 7.78
N ALA A 101 1.63 -5.48 8.42
CA ALA A 101 1.16 -5.65 9.79
C ALA A 101 0.14 -6.79 9.90
N GLY A 102 -0.82 -6.86 8.97
CA GLY A 102 -1.77 -7.96 8.91
C GLY A 102 -1.12 -9.32 8.58
N LYS A 103 -0.03 -9.33 7.81
CA LYS A 103 0.75 -10.54 7.49
C LYS A 103 1.83 -10.90 8.52
N GLY A 104 2.07 -10.03 9.52
CA GLY A 104 3.07 -10.22 10.57
C GLY A 104 4.52 -9.82 10.21
N THR A 105 4.83 -9.39 8.99
CA THR A 105 6.20 -8.96 8.62
C THR A 105 6.52 -7.54 9.10
N PHE A 106 5.52 -6.67 9.23
CA PHE A 106 5.62 -5.47 10.08
C PHE A 106 5.16 -5.87 11.49
N GLY A 107 6.00 -6.64 12.16
CA GLY A 107 5.65 -7.35 13.39
C GLY A 107 6.54 -7.01 14.58
N THR A 108 6.09 -7.41 15.77
CA THR A 108 6.83 -7.28 17.04
C THR A 108 8.26 -7.82 16.92
N ASP A 109 8.42 -9.05 16.42
CA ASP A 109 9.71 -9.74 16.37
C ASP A 109 10.69 -9.04 15.41
N GLU A 110 10.21 -8.59 14.26
CA GLU A 110 11.02 -7.83 13.31
C GLU A 110 11.42 -6.47 13.89
N LEU A 111 10.51 -5.77 14.57
CA LEU A 111 10.83 -4.51 15.23
C LEU A 111 11.90 -4.69 16.32
N VAL A 112 11.74 -5.69 17.19
CA VAL A 112 12.73 -6.01 18.24
C VAL A 112 14.08 -6.35 17.62
N ARG A 113 14.09 -7.18 16.57
CA ARG A 113 15.31 -7.53 15.83
C ARG A 113 15.97 -6.28 15.23
N ARG A 114 15.20 -5.36 14.68
CA ARG A 114 15.73 -4.13 14.06
C ARG A 114 16.28 -3.15 15.09
N ILE A 115 15.64 -3.01 16.25
CA ILE A 115 16.15 -2.21 17.37
C ILE A 115 17.55 -2.72 17.78
N ARG A 116 17.69 -4.04 17.96
CA ARG A 116 18.96 -4.67 18.40
C ARG A 116 20.03 -4.61 17.33
N THR A 117 19.72 -5.01 16.10
CA THR A 117 20.72 -5.06 15.01
C THR A 117 21.18 -3.67 14.56
N SER A 118 20.34 -2.65 14.72
CA SER A 118 20.72 -1.25 14.47
C SER A 118 21.36 -0.58 15.69
N ARG A 119 21.53 -1.30 16.81
CA ARG A 119 22.08 -0.80 18.07
C ARG A 119 21.44 0.52 18.51
N LEU A 120 20.11 0.63 18.35
CA LEU A 120 19.40 1.90 18.49
C LEU A 120 19.59 2.54 19.87
N GLU A 121 19.83 1.73 20.90
CA GLU A 121 20.10 2.19 22.25
C GLU A 121 21.43 2.92 22.46
N GLU A 122 22.41 2.70 21.59
CA GLU A 122 23.67 3.45 21.58
C GLU A 122 23.53 4.79 20.82
N LEU A 123 22.46 4.92 20.03
CA LEU A 123 22.24 6.07 19.14
C LEU A 123 21.39 7.16 19.78
N VAL A 124 20.31 6.79 20.48
CA VAL A 124 19.38 7.74 21.09
C VAL A 124 19.42 7.65 22.61
N SER A 125 19.30 8.79 23.28
CA SER A 125 19.30 8.91 24.74
C SER A 125 17.95 8.50 25.36
N HIS A 126 16.91 8.37 24.55
CA HIS A 126 15.56 8.02 24.96
C HIS A 126 15.13 6.63 24.45
N ARG A 127 14.07 6.09 25.05
CA ARG A 127 13.48 4.79 24.68
C ARG A 127 12.08 4.96 24.11
N ARG A 128 11.93 5.76 23.04
CA ARG A 128 10.63 6.02 22.37
C ARG A 128 10.73 5.75 20.87
N LEU A 129 9.68 5.15 20.31
CA LEU A 129 9.53 4.88 18.88
C LEU A 129 8.17 5.39 18.41
N VAL A 130 8.13 6.06 17.25
CA VAL A 130 6.89 6.48 16.62
C VAL A 130 6.55 5.52 15.48
N LEU A 131 5.47 4.77 15.65
CA LEU A 131 4.97 3.84 14.64
C LEU A 131 3.74 4.42 13.92
N PRO A 132 3.51 4.08 12.65
CA PRO A 132 2.28 4.43 11.94
C PRO A 132 1.05 3.75 12.59
N GLN A 133 -0.09 4.44 12.62
CA GLN A 133 -1.33 3.93 13.25
C GLN A 133 -1.75 2.56 12.70
N LEU A 134 -1.61 2.35 11.38
CA LEU A 134 -1.99 1.10 10.71
C LEU A 134 -0.98 -0.06 10.90
N GLY A 135 0.11 0.19 11.62
CA GLY A 135 1.05 -0.86 12.07
C GLY A 135 0.60 -1.57 13.36
N ALA A 136 -0.37 -1.00 14.09
CA ALA A 136 -0.82 -1.51 15.38
C ALA A 136 -1.27 -2.99 15.39
N PRO A 137 -1.95 -3.52 14.35
CA PRO A 137 -2.35 -4.93 14.32
C PRO A 137 -1.17 -5.92 14.34
N GLY A 138 0.01 -5.52 13.87
CA GLY A 138 1.20 -6.39 13.80
C GLY A 138 2.14 -6.23 15.00
N VAL A 139 2.08 -5.11 15.72
CA VAL A 139 3.05 -4.76 16.77
C VAL A 139 2.39 -4.72 18.16
N ALA A 140 2.78 -5.65 19.01
CA ALA A 140 2.40 -5.68 20.41
C ALA A 140 3.33 -4.74 21.22
N ALA A 141 2.91 -3.49 21.41
CA ALA A 141 3.71 -2.46 22.08
C ALA A 141 4.24 -2.87 23.47
N HIS A 142 3.45 -3.64 24.24
CA HIS A 142 3.87 -4.14 25.55
C HIS A 142 5.04 -5.13 25.45
N LYS A 143 5.02 -6.05 24.47
CA LYS A 143 6.12 -7.00 24.21
C LYS A 143 7.38 -6.30 23.73
N VAL A 144 7.24 -5.25 22.90
CA VAL A 144 8.39 -4.42 22.47
C VAL A 144 9.06 -3.79 23.70
N LYS A 145 8.27 -3.18 24.60
CA LYS A 145 8.78 -2.57 25.83
C LYS A 145 9.46 -3.59 26.74
N GLU A 146 8.85 -4.76 26.92
CA GLU A 146 9.41 -5.84 27.74
C GLU A 146 10.76 -6.34 27.20
N GLN A 147 10.89 -6.51 25.89
CA GLN A 147 12.09 -7.09 25.27
C GLN A 147 13.22 -6.09 24.97
N THR A 148 12.93 -4.79 24.92
CA THR A 148 13.89 -3.76 24.45
C THR A 148 13.93 -2.49 25.29
N GLY A 149 13.00 -2.30 26.22
CA GLY A 149 12.80 -1.05 26.96
C GLY A 149 12.14 0.07 26.14
N PHE A 150 12.06 -0.04 24.81
CA PHE A 150 11.46 0.99 23.95
C PHE A 150 9.93 1.02 24.06
N ARG A 151 9.39 2.22 24.27
CA ARG A 151 7.95 2.49 24.27
C ARG A 151 7.51 2.87 22.87
N VAL A 152 6.45 2.24 22.40
CA VAL A 152 5.81 2.56 21.11
C VAL A 152 4.75 3.63 21.32
N SER A 153 4.85 4.73 20.57
CA SER A 153 3.79 5.70 20.35
C SER A 153 3.23 5.52 18.95
N TYR A 154 1.91 5.40 18.83
CA TYR A 154 1.25 5.32 17.53
C TYR A 154 0.95 6.74 17.03
N GLY A 155 1.67 7.14 15.98
CA GLY A 155 1.45 8.36 15.23
C GLY A 155 0.23 8.28 14.29
N PRO A 156 0.07 9.23 13.36
CA PRO A 156 -1.10 9.33 12.50
C PRO A 156 -1.22 8.19 11.49
N VAL A 157 -2.42 8.03 10.91
CA VAL A 157 -2.69 7.18 9.74
C VAL A 157 -1.96 7.71 8.50
N TYR A 158 -2.02 9.03 8.29
CA TYR A 158 -1.42 9.69 7.14
C TYR A 158 -0.13 10.39 7.53
N ALA A 159 0.97 10.11 6.82
CA ALA A 159 2.25 10.76 7.05
C ALA A 159 2.24 12.29 6.86
N ALA A 160 1.23 12.83 6.17
CA ALA A 160 1.04 14.28 6.02
C ALA A 160 0.71 14.97 7.35
N ASP A 161 0.10 14.25 8.29
CA ASP A 161 -0.26 14.79 9.60
C ASP A 161 0.90 14.62 10.61
N LEU A 162 2.01 13.99 10.21
CA LEU A 162 3.15 13.68 11.09
C LEU A 162 3.87 14.92 11.61
N PRO A 163 4.12 15.98 10.81
CA PRO A 163 4.69 17.24 11.32
C PRO A 163 3.89 17.81 12.50
N ALA A 164 2.58 17.97 12.33
CA ALA A 164 1.70 18.49 13.38
C ALA A 164 1.65 17.58 14.62
N PHE A 165 1.69 16.26 14.42
CA PHE A 165 1.78 15.28 15.51
C PHE A 165 3.07 15.42 16.34
N LEU A 166 4.21 15.63 15.68
CA LEU A 166 5.49 15.84 16.34
C LEU A 166 5.49 17.16 17.12
N ASP A 167 5.00 18.25 16.49
CA ASP A 167 4.94 19.58 17.11
C ASP A 167 3.98 19.63 18.31
N ALA A 168 2.96 18.76 18.33
CA ALA A 168 2.03 18.58 19.44
C ALA A 168 2.58 17.68 20.57
N GLY A 169 3.87 17.31 20.54
CA GLY A 169 4.49 16.47 21.56
C GLY A 169 3.99 15.02 21.55
N LEU A 170 3.85 14.45 20.35
CA LEU A 170 3.40 13.07 20.12
C LEU A 170 1.95 12.79 20.54
N LYS A 171 1.10 13.82 20.53
CA LYS A 171 -0.33 13.72 20.83
C LYS A 171 -1.16 13.69 19.54
N ALA A 172 -1.62 12.50 19.16
CA ALA A 172 -2.47 12.34 17.99
C ALA A 172 -3.91 12.78 18.30
N THR A 173 -4.46 13.64 17.44
CA THR A 173 -5.89 14.01 17.47
C THR A 173 -6.75 12.86 16.96
N ASP A 174 -8.06 12.91 17.21
CA ASP A 174 -8.99 11.88 16.71
C ASP A 174 -9.03 11.79 15.19
N SER A 175 -8.86 12.92 14.49
CA SER A 175 -8.83 12.95 13.02
C SER A 175 -7.58 12.24 12.46
N MET A 176 -6.43 12.36 13.13
CA MET A 176 -5.19 11.68 12.76
C MET A 176 -5.28 10.15 12.88
N ARG A 177 -6.19 9.65 13.72
CA ARG A 177 -6.38 8.20 13.95
C ARG A 177 -7.36 7.55 12.97
N ARG A 178 -8.09 8.34 12.17
CA ARG A 178 -9.13 7.84 11.26
C ARG A 178 -8.64 7.77 9.82
N VAL A 179 -8.96 6.67 9.14
CA VAL A 179 -8.80 6.56 7.69
C VAL A 179 -9.90 7.38 7.03
N ARG A 180 -9.54 8.32 6.14
CA ARG A 180 -10.50 9.19 5.44
C ARG A 180 -11.23 8.43 4.32
N PHE A 181 -10.53 7.48 3.70
CA PHE A 181 -11.04 6.56 2.67
C PHE A 181 -11.93 7.25 1.63
N THR A 182 -11.39 8.33 1.07
CA THR A 182 -12.07 9.18 0.08
C THR A 182 -12.28 8.44 -1.24
N LEU A 183 -13.08 9.02 -2.15
CA LEU A 183 -13.25 8.47 -3.51
C LEU A 183 -11.90 8.26 -4.21
N TRP A 184 -10.99 9.22 -4.08
CA TRP A 184 -9.66 9.15 -4.66
C TRP A 184 -8.79 8.03 -4.05
N ASP A 185 -8.88 7.81 -2.73
CA ASP A 185 -8.16 6.72 -2.06
C ASP A 185 -8.59 5.33 -2.56
N ARG A 186 -9.82 5.21 -3.06
CA ARG A 186 -10.36 3.97 -3.63
C ARG A 186 -9.92 3.78 -5.07
N LEU A 187 -10.10 4.82 -5.89
CA LEU A 187 -9.80 4.76 -7.33
C LEU A 187 -8.30 4.65 -7.62
N VAL A 188 -7.43 5.14 -6.73
CA VAL A 188 -5.97 5.04 -6.92
C VAL A 188 -5.46 3.59 -6.86
N LEU A 189 -6.27 2.63 -6.40
CA LEU A 189 -5.94 1.20 -6.40
C LEU A 189 -6.45 0.47 -7.66
N THR A 190 -7.45 1.01 -8.35
CA THR A 190 -8.05 0.39 -9.55
C THR A 190 -7.00 -0.04 -10.60
N PRO A 191 -5.96 0.75 -10.95
CA PRO A 191 -5.04 0.33 -12.01
C PRO A 191 -4.21 -0.92 -11.63
N VAL A 192 -3.87 -1.11 -10.35
CA VAL A 192 -3.11 -2.29 -9.92
C VAL A 192 -4.00 -3.52 -9.86
N GLU A 193 -5.27 -3.33 -9.54
CA GLU A 193 -6.27 -4.39 -9.59
C GLU A 193 -6.49 -4.88 -11.02
N LEU A 194 -6.68 -3.96 -11.98
CA LEU A 194 -6.86 -4.30 -13.40
C LEU A 194 -5.65 -5.04 -13.99
N THR A 195 -4.44 -4.53 -13.72
CA THR A 195 -3.20 -5.17 -14.22
C THR A 195 -2.96 -6.53 -13.56
N GLY A 196 -3.32 -6.70 -12.29
CA GLY A 196 -3.26 -7.98 -11.60
C GLY A 196 -4.20 -9.04 -12.17
N LEU A 197 -5.34 -8.63 -12.74
CA LEU A 197 -6.32 -9.53 -13.36
C LEU A 197 -5.99 -9.89 -14.81
N GLY A 198 -5.10 -9.16 -15.48
CA GLY A 198 -4.92 -9.20 -16.94
C GLY A 198 -4.71 -10.60 -17.55
N LYS A 199 -3.90 -11.47 -16.93
CA LYS A 199 -3.69 -12.84 -17.43
C LYS A 199 -4.95 -13.70 -17.33
N SER A 200 -5.61 -13.68 -16.18
CA SER A 200 -6.84 -14.43 -15.93
C SER A 200 -7.98 -13.89 -16.80
N THR A 201 -8.06 -12.58 -16.96
CA THR A 201 -9.00 -11.90 -17.85
C THR A 201 -8.79 -12.33 -19.30
N LEU A 202 -7.55 -12.34 -19.81
CA LEU A 202 -7.28 -12.76 -21.19
C LEU A 202 -7.68 -14.22 -21.42
N LEU A 203 -7.33 -15.12 -20.51
CA LEU A 203 -7.71 -16.53 -20.60
C LEU A 203 -9.23 -16.72 -20.56
N ALA A 204 -9.92 -16.01 -19.67
CA ALA A 204 -11.39 -16.05 -19.58
C ALA A 204 -12.04 -15.53 -20.86
N LEU A 205 -11.53 -14.44 -21.44
CA LEU A 205 -12.04 -13.89 -22.69
C LEU A 205 -11.85 -14.85 -23.86
N LEU A 206 -10.67 -15.45 -24.00
CA LEU A 206 -10.41 -16.46 -25.04
C LEU A 206 -11.33 -17.67 -24.88
N ALA A 207 -11.49 -18.17 -23.65
CA ALA A 207 -12.40 -19.26 -23.36
C ALA A 207 -13.85 -18.90 -23.72
N LEU A 208 -14.33 -17.72 -23.32
CA LEU A 208 -15.68 -17.25 -23.64
C LEU A 208 -15.91 -17.14 -25.15
N VAL A 209 -14.94 -16.61 -25.91
CA VAL A 209 -15.04 -16.51 -27.37
C VAL A 209 -15.09 -17.90 -28.01
N VAL A 210 -14.21 -18.83 -27.62
CA VAL A 210 -14.23 -20.20 -28.15
C VAL A 210 -15.53 -20.93 -27.79
N LEU A 211 -15.96 -20.84 -26.53
CA LEU A 211 -17.21 -21.45 -26.07
C LEU A 211 -18.44 -20.86 -26.76
N SER A 212 -18.40 -19.58 -27.17
CA SER A 212 -19.53 -18.92 -27.84
C SER A 212 -19.85 -19.49 -29.23
N GLY A 213 -18.87 -20.16 -29.86
CA GLY A 213 -19.06 -20.87 -31.12
C GLY A 213 -19.78 -22.21 -30.98
N ILE A 214 -19.81 -22.79 -29.78
CA ILE A 214 -20.44 -24.09 -29.52
C ILE A 214 -21.97 -23.96 -29.56
N GLY A 215 -22.61 -24.86 -30.29
CA GLY A 215 -24.06 -24.91 -30.42
C GLY A 215 -24.57 -26.25 -30.95
N PRO A 216 -25.85 -26.34 -31.32
CA PRO A 216 -26.46 -27.57 -31.84
C PRO A 216 -25.71 -28.21 -33.01
N ASP A 217 -25.10 -27.37 -33.87
CA ASP A 217 -24.33 -27.78 -35.05
C ASP A 217 -22.83 -28.04 -34.73
N ILE A 218 -22.53 -28.37 -33.47
CA ILE A 218 -21.18 -28.51 -32.89
C ILE A 218 -20.41 -27.17 -32.82
N TYR A 219 -20.18 -26.48 -33.95
CA TYR A 219 -19.46 -25.21 -33.96
C TYR A 219 -19.87 -24.27 -35.13
N SER A 220 -20.08 -22.99 -34.86
CA SER A 220 -20.42 -21.97 -35.87
C SER A 220 -19.62 -20.68 -35.70
N LEU A 221 -18.99 -20.22 -36.79
CA LEU A 221 -18.24 -18.96 -36.86
C LEU A 221 -19.14 -17.73 -36.70
N GLU A 222 -20.36 -17.79 -37.22
CA GLU A 222 -21.34 -16.71 -37.09
C GLU A 222 -21.81 -16.54 -35.63
N ARG A 223 -22.05 -17.66 -34.93
CA ARG A 223 -22.38 -17.66 -33.51
C ARG A 223 -21.21 -17.19 -32.66
N LEU A 224 -19.98 -17.62 -33.00
CA LEU A 224 -18.78 -17.12 -32.35
C LEU A 224 -18.66 -15.61 -32.46
N TRP A 225 -18.96 -15.02 -33.62
CA TRP A 225 -18.89 -13.58 -33.78
C TRP A 225 -19.98 -12.86 -32.97
N THR A 226 -21.24 -13.24 -33.15
CA THR A 226 -22.39 -12.56 -32.51
C THR A 226 -22.41 -12.77 -31.00
N ARG A 227 -22.34 -14.02 -30.52
CA ARG A 227 -22.35 -14.36 -29.09
C ARG A 227 -21.02 -14.01 -28.43
N GLY A 228 -19.90 -14.18 -29.13
CA GLY A 228 -18.58 -13.83 -28.60
C GLY A 228 -18.42 -12.33 -28.37
N MET A 229 -18.89 -11.49 -29.31
CA MET A 229 -18.89 -10.04 -29.11
C MET A 229 -19.82 -9.60 -27.96
N ALA A 230 -21.00 -10.21 -27.83
CA ALA A 230 -21.89 -9.95 -26.70
C ALA A 230 -21.27 -10.39 -25.36
N ALA A 231 -20.66 -11.58 -25.31
CA ALA A 231 -19.98 -12.11 -24.12
C ALA A 231 -18.77 -11.24 -23.73
N LEU A 232 -17.99 -10.78 -24.72
CA LEU A 232 -16.89 -9.84 -24.52
C LEU A 232 -17.40 -8.53 -23.91
N GLY A 233 -18.47 -7.95 -24.48
CA GLY A 233 -19.10 -6.73 -23.96
C GLY A 233 -19.56 -6.89 -22.51
N LEU A 234 -20.31 -7.95 -22.21
CA LEU A 234 -20.77 -8.26 -20.85
C LEU A 234 -19.62 -8.47 -19.86
N PHE A 235 -18.56 -9.17 -20.28
CA PHE A 235 -17.38 -9.37 -19.44
C PHE A 235 -16.68 -8.04 -19.14
N LEU A 236 -16.49 -7.18 -20.14
CA LEU A 236 -15.87 -5.86 -19.96
C LEU A 236 -16.71 -4.95 -19.06
N VAL A 237 -18.04 -4.97 -19.20
CA VAL A 237 -18.96 -4.27 -18.30
C VAL A 237 -18.82 -4.80 -16.88
N GLY A 238 -18.80 -6.13 -16.69
CA GLY A 238 -18.58 -6.75 -15.39
C GLY A 238 -17.23 -6.34 -14.76
N LEU A 239 -16.16 -6.28 -15.56
CA LEU A 239 -14.84 -5.83 -15.11
C LEU A 239 -14.86 -4.37 -14.64
N VAL A 240 -15.49 -3.47 -15.40
CA VAL A 240 -15.66 -2.05 -15.03
C VAL A 240 -16.52 -1.93 -13.77
N CYS A 241 -17.61 -2.69 -13.68
CA CYS A 241 -18.47 -2.74 -12.51
C CYS A 241 -17.72 -3.16 -11.24
N GLY A 242 -16.91 -4.22 -11.32
CA GLY A 242 -16.12 -4.72 -10.20
C GLY A 242 -14.98 -3.79 -9.81
N ALA A 243 -14.16 -3.36 -10.78
CA ALA A 243 -12.92 -2.62 -10.51
C ALA A 243 -13.10 -1.11 -10.33
N VAL A 244 -14.17 -0.52 -10.87
CA VAL A 244 -14.40 0.93 -10.85
C VAL A 244 -15.69 1.27 -10.11
N ILE A 245 -16.84 0.77 -10.57
CA ILE A 245 -18.14 1.20 -10.05
C ILE A 245 -18.35 0.75 -8.60
N THR A 246 -17.94 -0.47 -8.26
CA THR A 246 -18.11 -1.01 -6.90
C THR A 246 -17.33 -0.21 -5.86
N PRO A 247 -16.03 0.13 -6.04
CA PRO A 247 -15.30 1.03 -5.14
C PRO A 247 -15.93 2.43 -5.01
N ILE A 248 -16.46 3.00 -6.11
CA ILE A 248 -17.16 4.29 -6.08
C ILE A 248 -18.40 4.17 -5.19
N LEU A 249 -19.21 3.14 -5.43
CA LEU A 249 -20.49 2.96 -4.76
C LEU A 249 -20.41 2.35 -3.35
N LEU A 250 -19.20 1.98 -2.90
CA LEU A 250 -18.98 1.25 -1.66
C LEU A 250 -19.71 1.80 -0.42
N PRO A 251 -19.87 3.12 -0.19
CA PRO A 251 -20.58 3.64 0.99
C PRO A 251 -22.07 3.33 0.98
N TRP A 252 -22.66 3.15 -0.20
CA TRP A 252 -24.10 2.95 -0.38
C TRP A 252 -24.46 1.48 -0.64
N LEU A 253 -23.47 0.62 -0.93
CA LEU A 253 -23.72 -0.79 -1.20
C LEU A 253 -23.99 -1.60 0.08
N PRO A 254 -25.09 -2.37 0.13
CA PRO A 254 -25.44 -3.18 1.29
C PRO A 254 -24.53 -4.41 1.43
N GLY A 255 -24.51 -4.99 2.63
CA GLY A 255 -23.74 -6.20 2.94
C GLY A 255 -22.32 -5.92 3.44
N ARG A 256 -21.75 -6.86 4.20
CA ARG A 256 -20.39 -6.77 4.75
C ARG A 256 -19.30 -7.28 3.78
N PRO A 257 -19.48 -8.43 3.10
CA PRO A 257 -18.45 -8.94 2.20
C PRO A 257 -18.33 -8.10 0.94
N PHE A 258 -17.09 -7.76 0.55
CA PHE A 258 -16.82 -7.04 -0.70
C PHE A 258 -17.31 -7.80 -1.94
N ALA A 259 -17.23 -9.14 -1.93
CA ALA A 259 -17.71 -9.98 -3.03
C ALA A 259 -19.22 -9.83 -3.29
N ILE A 260 -20.03 -9.73 -2.23
CA ILE A 260 -21.48 -9.54 -2.36
C ILE A 260 -21.78 -8.18 -2.99
N ARG A 261 -21.08 -7.13 -2.56
CA ARG A 261 -21.23 -5.77 -3.13
C ARG A 261 -20.90 -5.74 -4.61
N GLY A 262 -19.81 -6.39 -5.02
CA GLY A 262 -19.44 -6.52 -6.43
C GLY A 262 -20.46 -7.32 -7.24
N ALA A 263 -20.96 -8.43 -6.70
CA ALA A 263 -21.97 -9.25 -7.35
C ALA A 263 -23.28 -8.50 -7.59
N LEU A 264 -23.74 -7.71 -6.62
CA LEU A 264 -24.96 -6.90 -6.76
C LEU A 264 -24.84 -5.86 -7.88
N VAL A 265 -23.71 -5.14 -7.94
CA VAL A 265 -23.47 -4.14 -8.99
C VAL A 265 -23.36 -4.81 -10.35
N GLY A 266 -22.63 -5.93 -10.44
CA GLY A 266 -22.48 -6.69 -11.68
C GLY A 266 -23.82 -7.24 -12.20
N LEU A 267 -24.66 -7.79 -11.31
CA LEU A 267 -25.98 -8.31 -11.67
C LEU A 267 -26.93 -7.21 -12.15
N ALA A 268 -26.95 -6.07 -11.47
CA ALA A 268 -27.76 -4.92 -11.89
C ALA A 268 -27.35 -4.41 -13.28
N ALA A 269 -26.04 -4.27 -13.53
CA ALA A 269 -25.52 -3.87 -14.84
C ALA A 269 -25.81 -4.91 -15.93
N GLY A 270 -25.67 -6.19 -15.63
CA GLY A 270 -25.95 -7.28 -16.55
C GLY A 270 -27.42 -7.33 -16.98
N LEU A 271 -28.35 -7.23 -16.04
CA LEU A 271 -29.79 -7.18 -16.32
C LEU A 271 -30.19 -5.95 -17.12
N GLY A 272 -29.61 -4.79 -16.81
CA GLY A 272 -29.84 -3.55 -17.58
C GLY A 272 -29.35 -3.67 -19.03
N LEU A 273 -28.17 -4.25 -19.24
CA LEU A 273 -27.63 -4.44 -20.59
C LEU A 273 -28.42 -5.50 -21.37
N SER A 274 -28.83 -6.60 -20.74
CA SER A 274 -29.66 -7.61 -21.42
C SER A 274 -31.00 -7.03 -21.86
N ALA A 275 -31.67 -6.27 -20.99
CA ALA A 275 -32.93 -5.62 -21.33
C ALA A 275 -32.80 -4.62 -22.48
N TRP A 276 -31.65 -3.93 -22.59
CA TRP A 276 -31.37 -3.02 -23.70
C TRP A 276 -31.07 -3.73 -25.02
N LEU A 277 -30.35 -4.86 -24.98
CA LEU A 277 -29.98 -5.64 -26.17
C LEU A 277 -31.14 -6.48 -26.72
N THR A 278 -32.12 -6.83 -25.88
CA THR A 278 -33.35 -7.54 -26.28
C THR A 278 -34.57 -6.69 -25.94
N PRO A 279 -34.87 -5.63 -26.71
CA PRO A 279 -36.12 -4.90 -26.53
C PRO A 279 -37.33 -5.83 -26.79
N PRO A 280 -38.47 -5.58 -26.14
CA PRO A 280 -39.68 -6.41 -26.25
C PRO A 280 -40.25 -6.47 -27.68
#